data_AF-A0A2T6KBC4-F1
#
_entry.id   AF-A0A2T6KBC4-F1
#
_cell.length_a   1.000
_cell.length_b   1.000
_cell.length_c   1.000
_cell.angle_alpha   90.00
_cell.angle_beta   90.00
_cell.angle_gamma   90.00
#
_symmetry.space_group_name_H-M   'P 1'
#
loop_
_entity.id
_entity.type
_entity.pdbx_description
1 polymer ?
#
loop_
_entity_poly.entity_id
_entity_poly.type
_entity_poly.pdbx_seq_one_letter_code
_entity_poly.pdbx_strand_id
1 'polypeptide(L)'
;MGQDPSYGLASVYLALTMVAQIAIMTNYRRRYVPGGTYFFTVRLQDPRSDLLIRRIDVLRDATKLCKKRWPFDIVGAVILPGKLHMIWTLPNGDAGFSKRWRLIKSTFSRHVPAPDYIAPNHQRRGEKGIWQRRFWEHVIRDDEDFALHMHLILAAPVHAGLVKRPTEWPHSSLQHRKMDLDPSPPKTTALAPSGQDRKAAVSAN
;
A
#
# COMPACT_ATOMS: atom_id res chain seq x y z
N MET A 1 -2.35 -18.20 -32.77
CA MET A 1 -3.04 -18.49 -31.49
C MET A 1 -2.91 -17.22 -30.65
N GLY A 2 -3.87 -16.30 -30.79
CA GLY A 2 -3.79 -14.96 -30.23
C GLY A 2 -4.08 -14.97 -28.74
N GLN A 3 -3.14 -14.49 -27.94
CA GLN A 3 -3.43 -14.16 -26.55
C GLN A 3 -4.28 -12.89 -26.55
N ASP A 4 -5.51 -13.02 -26.06
CA ASP A 4 -6.48 -11.95 -25.95
C ASP A 4 -6.08 -11.02 -24.78
N PRO A 5 -5.71 -9.74 -25.02
CA PRO A 5 -5.20 -8.82 -24.00
C PRO A 5 -6.27 -8.40 -22.96
N SER A 6 -7.52 -8.81 -23.15
CA SER A 6 -8.66 -8.54 -22.27
C SER A 6 -8.58 -9.26 -20.91
N TYR A 7 -7.91 -10.43 -20.83
CA TYR A 7 -7.80 -11.21 -19.58
C TYR A 7 -6.90 -10.56 -18.52
N GLY A 8 -5.88 -9.81 -18.93
CA GLY A 8 -4.98 -9.10 -18.00
C GLY A 8 -5.66 -7.90 -17.34
N LEU A 9 -6.46 -7.15 -18.10
CA LEU A 9 -7.17 -5.96 -17.60
C LEU A 9 -8.31 -6.33 -16.65
N ALA A 10 -9.07 -7.39 -16.94
CA ALA A 10 -10.14 -7.86 -16.07
C ALA A 10 -9.62 -8.35 -14.70
N SER A 11 -8.47 -9.03 -14.68
CA SER A 11 -7.81 -9.51 -13.44
C SER A 11 -7.25 -8.37 -12.59
N VAL A 12 -6.64 -7.37 -13.23
CA VAL A 12 -6.15 -6.15 -12.54
C VAL A 12 -7.32 -5.30 -12.03
N TYR A 13 -8.40 -5.20 -12.80
CA TYR A 13 -9.62 -4.49 -12.38
C TYR A 13 -10.26 -5.19 -11.17
N LEU A 14 -10.37 -6.53 -11.19
CA LEU A 14 -10.84 -7.34 -10.06
C LEU A 14 -9.93 -7.22 -8.83
N ALA A 15 -8.61 -7.18 -9.02
CA ALA A 15 -7.65 -6.99 -7.92
C ALA A 15 -7.77 -5.58 -7.31
N LEU A 16 -7.97 -4.54 -8.14
CA LEU A 16 -8.21 -3.17 -7.67
C LEU A 16 -9.53 -3.04 -6.90
N THR A 17 -10.61 -3.67 -7.38
CA THR A 17 -11.89 -3.71 -6.66
C THR A 17 -11.83 -4.57 -5.41
N MET A 18 -11.10 -5.70 -5.41
CA MET A 18 -10.91 -6.53 -4.22
C MET A 18 -10.14 -5.79 -3.11
N VAL A 19 -9.06 -5.05 -3.44
CA VAL A 19 -8.32 -4.23 -2.45
C VAL A 19 -9.22 -3.11 -1.90
N ALA A 20 -10.15 -2.60 -2.69
CA ALA A 20 -11.16 -1.62 -2.23
C ALA A 20 -12.26 -2.27 -1.38
N GLN A 21 -12.70 -3.49 -1.69
CA GLN A 21 -13.77 -4.21 -1.00
C GLN A 21 -13.34 -4.89 0.31
N ILE A 22 -12.09 -5.37 0.42
CA ILE A 22 -11.56 -6.00 1.65
C ILE A 22 -11.49 -5.00 2.83
N ALA A 23 -11.44 -3.69 2.54
CA ALA A 23 -11.48 -2.64 3.57
C ALA A 23 -12.77 -2.67 4.44
N ILE A 24 -13.81 -3.42 4.04
CA ILE A 24 -15.10 -3.52 4.74
C ILE A 24 -15.14 -4.67 5.77
N MET A 25 -14.20 -5.62 5.77
CA MET A 25 -14.27 -6.79 6.65
C MET A 25 -13.66 -6.57 8.05
N THR A 26 -14.48 -6.76 9.08
CA THR A 26 -14.17 -6.56 10.50
C THR A 26 -13.25 -7.61 11.15
N ASN A 27 -12.82 -8.66 10.44
CA ASN A 27 -11.96 -9.74 10.96
C ASN A 27 -10.56 -9.84 10.32
N TYR A 28 -10.05 -8.75 9.74
CA TYR A 28 -8.68 -8.74 9.22
C TYR A 28 -7.63 -8.79 10.35
N ARG A 29 -6.82 -9.86 10.38
CA ARG A 29 -5.67 -10.01 11.29
C ARG A 29 -4.38 -9.71 10.54
N ARG A 30 -3.58 -8.80 11.09
CA ARG A 30 -2.28 -8.44 10.53
C ARG A 30 -1.35 -9.65 10.46
N ARG A 31 -0.71 -9.84 9.31
CA ARG A 31 0.25 -10.91 9.11
C ARG A 31 1.66 -10.39 9.31
N TYR A 32 2.38 -10.93 10.30
CA TYR A 32 3.74 -10.54 10.63
C TYR A 32 4.71 -11.66 10.24
N VAL A 33 5.45 -11.43 9.15
CA VAL A 33 6.52 -12.27 8.63
C VAL A 33 7.84 -11.51 8.78
N PRO A 34 8.78 -11.96 9.64
CA PRO A 34 10.11 -11.39 9.75
C PRO A 34 10.85 -11.40 8.41
N GLY A 35 11.46 -10.29 8.02
CA GLY A 35 12.12 -10.16 6.70
C GLY A 35 11.16 -10.13 5.50
N GLY A 36 9.85 -10.13 5.75
CA GLY A 36 8.85 -10.24 4.69
C GLY A 36 8.84 -9.03 3.75
N THR A 37 8.39 -9.27 2.52
CA THR A 37 8.02 -8.23 1.56
C THR A 37 6.51 -8.01 1.60
N TYR A 38 6.09 -6.75 1.61
CA TYR A 38 4.70 -6.35 1.80
C TYR A 38 4.30 -5.27 0.81
N PHE A 39 3.09 -5.38 0.26
CA PHE A 39 2.39 -4.27 -0.35
C PHE A 39 1.47 -3.60 0.67
N PHE A 40 1.41 -2.27 0.63
CA PHE A 40 0.57 -1.45 1.50
C PHE A 40 -0.34 -0.54 0.69
N THR A 41 -1.55 -0.32 1.21
CA THR A 41 -2.39 0.82 0.81
C THR A 41 -2.67 1.70 2.02
N VAL A 42 -2.27 2.97 1.93
CA VAL A 42 -2.53 3.98 2.97
C VAL A 42 -3.34 5.12 2.36
N ARG A 43 -4.40 5.54 3.06
CA ARG A 43 -5.36 6.53 2.56
C ARG A 43 -5.51 7.69 3.54
N LEU A 44 -5.76 8.88 3.00
CA LEU A 44 -6.32 9.98 3.75
C LEU A 44 -7.75 9.66 4.18
N GLN A 45 -8.23 10.35 5.21
CA GLN A 45 -9.60 10.22 5.67
C GLN A 45 -10.58 10.83 4.66
N ASP A 46 -10.22 11.98 4.08
CA ASP A 46 -10.93 12.55 2.94
C ASP A 46 -10.30 12.04 1.62
N PRO A 47 -11.00 11.21 0.83
CA PRO A 47 -10.48 10.69 -0.42
C PRO A 47 -10.38 11.74 -1.53
N ARG A 48 -11.05 12.90 -1.39
CA ARG A 48 -11.02 14.01 -2.36
C ARG A 48 -9.83 14.95 -2.14
N SER A 49 -9.23 14.90 -0.95
CA SER A 49 -8.04 15.69 -0.62
C SER A 49 -6.84 15.28 -1.47
N ASP A 50 -6.04 16.27 -1.83
CA ASP A 50 -4.76 16.19 -2.53
C ASP A 50 -3.54 16.41 -1.61
N LEU A 51 -3.77 16.41 -0.29
CA LEU A 51 -2.78 16.75 0.73
C LEU A 51 -1.46 15.97 0.61
N LEU A 52 -1.49 14.71 0.17
CA LEU A 52 -0.26 13.91 0.01
C LEU A 52 0.66 14.48 -1.07
N ILE A 53 0.10 15.09 -2.11
CA ILE A 53 0.84 15.70 -3.20
C ILE A 53 1.24 17.12 -2.83
N ARG A 54 0.30 17.92 -2.28
CA ARG A 54 0.59 19.29 -1.80
C ARG A 54 1.66 19.38 -0.71
N ARG A 55 1.88 18.30 0.04
CA ARG A 55 2.87 18.18 1.13
C ARG A 55 3.77 16.96 0.94
N ILE A 56 4.13 16.66 -0.31
CA ILE A 56 4.92 15.47 -0.64
C ILE A 56 6.33 15.52 -0.03
N ASP A 57 6.90 16.71 0.11
CA ASP A 57 8.13 17.00 0.85
C ASP A 57 8.05 16.47 2.28
N VAL A 58 6.99 16.84 3.01
CA VAL A 58 6.75 16.39 4.40
C VAL A 58 6.58 14.87 4.46
N LEU A 59 5.88 14.27 3.49
CA LEU A 59 5.73 12.82 3.42
C LEU A 59 7.08 12.11 3.19
N ARG A 60 7.89 12.65 2.28
CA ARG A 60 9.23 12.13 1.97
C ARG A 60 10.13 12.24 3.20
N ASP A 61 10.12 13.36 3.90
CA ASP A 61 10.98 13.57 5.07
C ASP A 61 10.52 12.73 6.28
N ALA A 62 9.21 12.59 6.50
CA ALA A 62 8.68 11.65 7.50
C ALA A 62 9.11 10.20 7.20
N THR A 63 9.10 9.81 5.92
CA THR A 63 9.53 8.48 5.46
C THR A 63 11.04 8.29 5.64
N LYS A 64 11.87 9.28 5.27
CA LYS A 64 13.32 9.27 5.49
C LYS A 64 13.67 9.17 6.97
N LEU A 65 13.02 9.96 7.83
CA LEU A 65 13.21 9.91 9.27
C LEU A 65 12.89 8.51 9.83
N CYS A 66 11.79 7.92 9.37
CA CYS A 66 11.43 6.55 9.76
C CYS A 66 12.47 5.53 9.28
N LYS A 67 12.94 5.61 8.04
CA LYS A 67 13.94 4.70 7.47
C LYS A 67 15.29 4.83 8.21
N LYS A 68 15.68 6.05 8.63
CA LYS A 68 16.87 6.27 9.47
C LYS A 68 16.77 5.57 10.83
N ARG A 69 15.58 5.57 11.45
CA ARG A 69 15.36 4.96 12.78
C ARG A 69 15.16 3.46 12.73
N TRP A 70 14.43 2.98 11.73
CA TRP A 70 14.11 1.57 11.53
C TRP A 70 14.24 1.24 10.05
N PRO A 71 15.39 0.72 9.60
CA PRO A 71 15.65 0.45 8.19
C PRO A 71 14.62 -0.48 7.55
N PHE A 72 14.34 -0.25 6.27
CA PHE A 72 13.55 -1.10 5.36
C PHE A 72 13.81 -0.63 3.94
N ASP A 73 13.60 -1.50 2.96
CA ASP A 73 13.74 -1.15 1.56
C ASP A 73 12.40 -0.77 0.95
N ILE A 74 12.42 0.29 0.13
CA ILE A 74 11.25 0.72 -0.64
C ILE A 74 11.48 0.21 -2.05
N VAL A 75 10.79 -0.87 -2.39
CA VAL A 75 10.96 -1.56 -3.67
C VAL A 75 10.14 -0.88 -4.76
N GLY A 76 8.92 -0.45 -4.42
CA GLY A 76 8.04 0.31 -5.29
C GLY A 76 7.19 1.28 -4.48
N ALA A 77 6.89 2.45 -5.03
CA ALA A 77 5.99 3.41 -4.42
C ALA A 77 5.28 4.26 -5.48
N VAL A 78 4.01 4.54 -5.25
CA VAL A 78 3.25 5.57 -5.97
C VAL A 78 2.43 6.37 -4.95
N ILE A 79 2.54 7.68 -5.02
CA ILE A 79 1.78 8.62 -4.20
C ILE A 79 0.75 9.27 -5.11
N LEU A 80 -0.52 9.18 -4.73
CA LEU A 80 -1.67 9.81 -5.37
C LEU A 80 -2.22 10.90 -4.43
N PRO A 81 -3.12 11.79 -4.90
CA PRO A 81 -3.71 12.86 -4.09
C PRO A 81 -4.16 12.45 -2.67
N GLY A 82 -5.02 11.43 -2.58
CA GLY A 82 -5.63 10.98 -1.33
C GLY A 82 -5.18 9.59 -0.83
N LYS A 83 -4.28 8.92 -1.55
CA LYS A 83 -3.80 7.58 -1.17
C LYS A 83 -2.39 7.31 -1.69
N LEU A 84 -1.73 6.32 -1.14
CA LEU A 84 -0.45 5.83 -1.65
C LEU A 84 -0.43 4.30 -1.61
N HIS A 85 0.36 3.75 -2.53
CA HIS A 85 0.71 2.33 -2.55
C HIS A 85 2.22 2.20 -2.44
N MET A 86 2.69 1.27 -1.60
CA MET A 86 4.12 1.02 -1.43
C MET A 86 4.40 -0.46 -1.25
N ILE A 87 5.50 -0.93 -1.82
CA ILE A 87 6.09 -2.23 -1.51
C ILE A 87 7.33 -2.00 -0.65
N TRP A 88 7.35 -2.61 0.54
CA TRP A 88 8.53 -2.63 1.39
C TRP A 88 9.06 -4.04 1.59
N THR A 89 10.38 -4.18 1.68
CA THR A 89 11.03 -5.37 2.24
C THR A 89 11.65 -5.01 3.58
N LEU A 90 11.33 -5.79 4.61
CA LEU A 90 11.86 -5.58 5.96
C LEU A 90 13.19 -6.32 6.16
N PRO A 91 14.05 -5.86 7.09
CA PRO A 91 15.24 -6.62 7.47
C PRO A 91 14.91 -8.01 8.04
N ASN A 92 15.81 -8.96 7.88
CA ASN A 92 15.71 -10.29 8.49
C ASN A 92 15.45 -10.16 10.01
N GLY A 93 14.50 -10.95 10.52
CA GLY A 93 14.11 -10.90 11.93
C GLY A 93 13.17 -9.74 12.32
N ASP A 94 12.90 -8.78 11.43
CA ASP A 94 11.99 -7.65 11.69
C ASP A 94 10.66 -7.81 10.94
N ALA A 95 9.54 -7.75 11.67
CA ALA A 95 8.17 -7.72 11.11
C ALA A 95 7.42 -6.41 11.42
N GLY A 96 8.09 -5.42 12.00
CA GLY A 96 7.51 -4.21 12.55
C GLY A 96 7.13 -3.14 11.52
N PHE A 97 6.37 -3.46 10.48
CA PHE A 97 5.83 -2.45 9.56
C PHE A 97 4.83 -1.51 10.26
N SER A 98 4.10 -2.02 11.27
CA SER A 98 3.10 -1.24 12.01
C SER A 98 3.70 -0.06 12.79
N LYS A 99 4.87 -0.24 13.43
CA LYS A 99 5.58 0.85 14.13
C LYS A 99 6.10 1.91 13.14
N ARG A 100 6.55 1.48 11.96
CA ARG A 100 7.03 2.36 10.88
C ARG A 100 5.91 3.23 10.34
N TRP A 101 4.77 2.62 9.95
CA TRP A 101 3.59 3.36 9.52
C TRP A 101 3.06 4.32 10.59
N ARG A 102 3.09 3.92 11.87
CA ARG A 102 2.70 4.82 12.97
C ARG A 102 3.57 6.07 13.01
N LEU A 103 4.89 5.93 12.92
CA LEU A 103 5.83 7.05 12.95
C LEU A 103 5.70 7.96 11.72
N ILE A 104 5.53 7.37 10.53
CA ILE A 104 5.34 8.14 9.28
C ILE A 104 4.06 8.96 9.38
N LYS A 105 2.93 8.31 9.70
CA LYS A 105 1.62 8.96 9.80
C LYS A 105 1.61 10.05 10.88
N SER A 106 2.18 9.79 12.06
CA SER A 106 2.21 10.79 13.14
C SER A 106 3.14 11.96 12.82
N THR A 107 4.30 11.71 12.20
CA THR A 107 5.23 12.78 11.80
C THR A 107 4.63 13.64 10.72
N PHE A 108 4.02 13.06 9.68
CA PHE A 108 3.29 13.81 8.67
C PHE A 108 2.18 14.67 9.29
N SER A 109 1.33 14.06 10.12
CA SER A 109 0.21 14.77 10.76
C SER A 109 0.64 15.97 11.62
N ARG A 110 1.82 15.93 12.24
CA ARG A 110 2.35 17.05 13.04
C ARG A 110 2.75 18.26 12.20
N HIS A 111 3.13 18.07 10.93
CA HIS A 111 3.72 19.12 10.08
C HIS A 111 2.78 19.61 8.96
N VAL A 112 1.52 19.21 8.98
CA VAL A 112 0.48 19.70 8.05
C VAL A 112 -0.66 20.33 8.85
N PRO A 113 -1.44 21.28 8.31
CA PRO A 113 -2.59 21.84 9.03
C PRO A 113 -3.65 20.76 9.33
N ALA A 114 -4.52 21.02 10.31
CA ALA A 114 -5.73 20.22 10.48
C ALA A 114 -6.66 20.44 9.28
N PRO A 115 -7.44 19.42 8.86
CA PRO A 115 -8.47 19.61 7.85
C PRO A 115 -9.61 20.47 8.41
N ASP A 116 -10.32 21.17 7.52
CA ASP A 116 -11.46 22.03 7.89
C ASP A 116 -12.58 21.22 8.55
N TYR A 117 -12.74 19.96 8.15
CA TYR A 117 -13.69 19.03 8.74
C TYR A 117 -12.97 17.83 9.36
N ILE A 118 -13.30 17.55 10.63
CA ILE A 118 -12.86 16.36 11.36
C ILE A 118 -14.11 15.57 11.75
N ALA A 119 -14.20 14.31 11.32
CA ALA A 119 -15.36 13.48 11.65
C ALA A 119 -15.50 13.28 13.18
N PRO A 120 -16.72 13.22 13.74
CA PRO A 120 -16.96 13.17 15.20
C PRO A 120 -16.25 12.02 15.93
N ASN A 121 -16.01 10.89 15.27
CA ASN A 121 -15.28 9.76 15.85
C ASN A 121 -13.78 10.08 16.06
N HIS A 122 -13.18 10.87 15.16
CA HIS A 122 -11.79 11.33 15.30
C HIS A 122 -11.68 12.42 16.37
N GLN A 123 -12.63 13.37 16.39
CA GLN A 123 -12.69 14.43 17.42
C GLN A 123 -12.74 13.84 18.84
N ARG A 124 -13.64 12.87 19.08
CA ARG A 124 -13.77 12.17 20.37
C ARG A 124 -12.49 11.48 20.85
N ARG A 125 -11.55 11.20 19.94
CA ARG A 125 -10.30 10.49 20.22
C ARG A 125 -9.07 11.42 20.19
N GLY A 126 -9.27 12.72 19.99
CA GLY A 126 -8.17 13.68 19.81
C GLY A 126 -7.34 13.43 18.54
N GLU A 127 -7.91 12.74 17.54
CA GLU A 127 -7.22 12.48 16.28
C GLU A 127 -7.41 13.65 15.31
N LYS A 128 -6.32 14.07 14.64
CA LYS A 128 -6.33 15.19 13.68
C LYS A 128 -7.17 14.97 12.41
N GLY A 129 -7.75 13.78 12.23
CA GLY A 129 -8.64 13.49 11.09
C GLY A 129 -7.97 13.41 9.72
N ILE A 130 -6.64 13.37 9.62
CA ILE A 130 -5.92 13.37 8.32
C ILE A 130 -5.97 11.99 7.64
N TRP A 131 -5.74 10.94 8.40
CA TRP A 131 -5.56 9.60 7.85
C TRP A 131 -6.77 8.73 8.11
N GLN A 132 -7.11 7.86 7.14
CA GLN A 132 -7.98 6.73 7.42
C GLN A 132 -7.35 5.89 8.56
N ARG A 133 -8.21 5.38 9.45
CA ARG A 133 -7.78 4.48 10.52
C ARG A 133 -7.21 3.19 9.91
N ARG A 134 -6.15 2.68 10.54
CA ARG A 134 -5.37 1.53 10.04
C ARG A 134 -4.80 1.81 8.63
N PHE A 135 -4.38 0.77 7.95
CA PHE A 135 -3.94 0.71 6.57
C PHE A 135 -4.12 -0.74 6.13
N TRP A 136 -4.14 -0.98 4.83
CA TRP A 136 -4.17 -2.35 4.31
C TRP A 136 -2.75 -2.82 4.04
N GLU A 137 -2.48 -4.09 4.35
CA GLU A 137 -1.25 -4.77 3.97
C GLU A 137 -1.51 -6.13 3.33
N HIS A 138 -0.59 -6.55 2.47
CA HIS A 138 -0.54 -7.89 1.89
C HIS A 138 0.90 -8.36 1.88
N VAL A 139 1.15 -9.57 2.39
CA VAL A 139 2.47 -10.22 2.31
C VAL A 139 2.62 -10.75 0.89
N ILE A 140 3.64 -10.30 0.19
CA ILE A 140 4.02 -10.79 -1.13
C ILE A 140 4.64 -12.18 -0.97
N ARG A 141 4.08 -13.16 -1.70
CA ARG A 141 4.34 -14.58 -1.48
C ARG A 141 5.40 -15.17 -2.41
N ASP A 142 5.46 -14.67 -3.63
CA ASP A 142 6.30 -15.17 -4.71
C ASP A 142 6.50 -14.07 -5.77
N ASP A 143 7.22 -14.42 -6.84
CA ASP A 143 7.60 -13.50 -7.91
C ASP A 143 6.40 -13.06 -8.76
N GLU A 144 5.39 -13.92 -8.94
CA GLU A 144 4.18 -13.58 -9.70
C GLU A 144 3.33 -12.57 -8.92
N ASP A 145 3.13 -12.80 -7.62
CA ASP A 145 2.44 -11.90 -6.71
C ASP A 145 3.19 -10.56 -6.60
N PHE A 146 4.53 -10.60 -6.62
CA PHE A 146 5.36 -9.39 -6.67
C PHE A 146 5.14 -8.60 -7.97
N ALA A 147 5.22 -9.27 -9.13
CA ALA A 147 5.03 -8.64 -10.43
C ALA A 147 3.63 -8.02 -10.55
N LEU A 148 2.60 -8.71 -10.07
CA LEU A 148 1.24 -8.19 -10.00
C LEU A 148 1.19 -6.88 -9.18
N HIS A 149 1.72 -6.88 -7.96
CA HIS A 149 1.67 -5.70 -7.10
C HIS A 149 2.53 -4.54 -7.61
N MET A 150 3.63 -4.82 -8.30
CA MET A 150 4.41 -3.79 -9.00
C MET A 150 3.61 -3.19 -10.16
N HIS A 151 2.90 -4.02 -10.93
CA HIS A 151 1.98 -3.55 -11.96
C HIS A 151 0.87 -2.68 -11.37
N LEU A 152 0.31 -3.04 -10.20
CA LEU A 152 -0.67 -2.20 -9.51
C LEU A 152 -0.13 -0.81 -9.18
N ILE A 153 1.12 -0.71 -8.72
CA ILE A 153 1.79 0.58 -8.46
C ILE A 153 1.92 1.39 -9.75
N LEU A 154 2.38 0.77 -10.83
CA LEU A 154 2.57 1.42 -12.13
C LEU A 154 1.25 1.94 -12.72
N ALA A 155 0.21 1.12 -12.68
CA ALA A 155 -1.07 1.46 -13.30
C ALA A 155 -1.90 2.45 -12.45
N ALA A 156 -1.59 2.63 -11.17
CA ALA A 156 -2.41 3.42 -10.25
C ALA A 156 -2.70 4.87 -10.71
N PRO A 157 -1.74 5.65 -11.24
CA PRO A 157 -2.01 7.00 -11.73
C PRO A 157 -2.96 7.05 -12.93
N VAL A 158 -2.85 6.05 -13.83
CA VAL A 158 -3.72 5.92 -15.01
C VAL A 158 -5.14 5.53 -14.56
N HIS A 159 -5.26 4.53 -13.68
CA HIS A 159 -6.56 4.14 -13.11
C HIS A 159 -7.22 5.26 -12.30
N ALA A 160 -6.43 6.17 -11.71
CA ALA A 160 -6.94 7.35 -11.03
C ALA A 160 -7.34 8.49 -11.98
N GLY A 161 -7.14 8.34 -13.29
CA GLY A 161 -7.44 9.37 -14.29
C GLY A 161 -6.50 10.57 -14.26
N LEU A 162 -5.33 10.46 -13.62
CA LEU A 162 -4.40 11.58 -13.43
C LEU A 162 -3.48 11.80 -14.64
N VAL A 163 -3.16 10.73 -15.36
CA VAL A 163 -2.27 10.72 -16.53
C VAL A 163 -2.71 9.65 -17.52
N LYS A 164 -2.29 9.79 -18.80
CA LYS A 164 -2.58 8.79 -19.83
C LYS A 164 -1.59 7.63 -19.80
N ARG A 165 -0.36 7.87 -19.34
CA ARG A 165 0.69 6.86 -19.25
C ARG A 165 1.33 6.85 -17.85
N PRO A 166 1.71 5.68 -17.29
CA PRO A 166 2.38 5.58 -16.00
C PRO A 166 3.63 6.46 -15.87
N THR A 167 4.38 6.60 -16.96
CA THR A 167 5.63 7.36 -17.04
C THR A 167 5.44 8.87 -16.95
N GLU A 168 4.21 9.38 -17.00
CA GLU A 168 3.90 10.82 -16.89
C GLU A 168 3.70 11.26 -15.43
N TRP A 169 3.57 10.33 -14.48
CA TRP A 169 3.27 10.67 -13.08
C TRP A 169 4.53 10.90 -12.22
N PRO A 170 4.82 12.15 -11.78
CA PRO A 170 6.09 12.52 -11.13
C PRO A 170 6.30 11.92 -9.73
N HIS A 171 5.25 11.35 -9.14
CA HIS A 171 5.25 10.89 -7.75
C HIS A 171 5.25 9.36 -7.65
N SER A 172 6.01 8.72 -8.53
CA SER A 172 6.30 7.28 -8.54
C SER A 172 7.81 7.03 -8.37
N SER A 173 8.19 6.01 -7.61
CA SER A 173 9.60 5.62 -7.44
C SER A 173 10.21 5.02 -8.71
N LEU A 174 9.38 4.61 -9.67
CA LEU A 174 9.84 3.91 -10.89
C LEU A 174 10.33 4.86 -11.98
N GLN A 175 9.94 6.14 -11.95
CA GLN A 175 10.55 7.16 -12.80
C GLN A 175 12.02 7.43 -12.44
N HIS A 176 12.39 7.19 -11.18
CA HIS A 176 13.75 7.40 -10.68
C HIS A 176 14.64 6.14 -10.83
N ARG A 177 14.05 4.98 -11.19
CA ARG A 177 14.75 3.74 -11.51
C ARG A 177 14.96 3.61 -13.02
N LYS A 178 15.69 4.56 -13.62
CA LYS A 178 16.58 4.22 -14.73
C LYS A 178 17.91 3.89 -14.06
N MET A 179 18.45 2.69 -14.30
CA MET A 179 19.59 2.03 -13.65
C MET A 179 19.19 1.02 -12.56
N ASP A 180 19.73 -0.19 -12.75
CA ASP A 180 19.64 -1.41 -11.94
C ASP A 180 18.32 -2.20 -12.01
N LEU A 181 18.08 -2.79 -13.19
CA LEU A 181 17.17 -3.92 -13.39
C LEU A 181 17.82 -5.22 -12.90
N ASP A 182 18.03 -5.35 -11.60
CA ASP A 182 17.99 -6.65 -10.94
C ASP A 182 17.48 -6.48 -9.50
N PRO A 183 16.15 -6.29 -9.30
CA PRO A 183 15.60 -6.45 -7.97
C PRO A 183 15.76 -7.93 -7.61
N SER A 184 16.73 -8.28 -6.77
CA SER A 184 16.84 -9.64 -6.25
C SER A 184 15.46 -10.13 -5.82
N PRO A 185 15.01 -11.31 -6.29
CA PRO A 185 13.67 -11.79 -6.07
C PRO A 185 13.33 -11.82 -4.57
N PRO A 186 12.06 -11.59 -4.19
CA PRO A 186 11.61 -11.58 -2.80
C PRO A 186 12.15 -12.78 -2.02
N LYS A 187 12.94 -12.50 -0.97
CA LYS A 187 13.43 -13.50 -0.01
C LYS A 187 12.33 -13.96 0.96
N THR A 188 11.06 -13.86 0.60
CA THR A 188 9.96 -14.29 1.47
C THR A 188 9.83 -15.81 1.37
N THR A 189 10.56 -16.56 2.20
CA THR A 189 10.49 -18.03 2.29
C THR A 189 9.27 -18.57 3.03
N ALA A 190 8.30 -17.72 3.40
CA ALA A 190 7.16 -18.13 4.21
C ALA A 190 6.04 -18.73 3.33
N LEU A 191 5.98 -20.06 3.25
CA LEU A 191 4.79 -20.77 2.76
C LEU A 191 3.59 -20.41 3.66
N ALA A 192 2.53 -19.88 3.05
CA ALA A 192 1.21 -19.76 3.66
C ALA A 192 0.42 -21.04 3.33
N PRO A 193 -0.48 -21.53 4.20
CA PRO A 193 -1.41 -22.56 3.80
C PRO A 193 -2.21 -22.03 2.60
N SER A 194 -2.25 -22.81 1.52
CA SER A 194 -3.14 -22.60 0.40
C SER A 194 -4.56 -22.45 0.94
N GLY A 195 -5.21 -21.33 0.64
CA GLY A 195 -6.61 -21.14 0.99
C GLY A 195 -7.47 -22.12 0.20
N GLN A 196 -7.67 -23.31 0.75
CA GLN A 196 -8.59 -24.30 0.21
C GLN A 196 -9.13 -25.17 1.35
N ASP A 197 -9.99 -24.58 2.18
CA ASP A 197 -11.06 -25.33 2.86
C ASP A 197 -12.39 -24.67 2.50
N ARG A 198 -12.79 -24.83 1.23
CA ARG A 198 -14.21 -24.83 0.87
C ARG A 198 -14.77 -26.19 1.25
N LYS A 199 -15.10 -26.39 2.53
CA LYS A 199 -16.08 -27.37 3.02
C LYS A 199 -16.16 -27.30 4.55
N ALA A 200 -17.12 -26.54 5.08
CA ALA A 200 -17.84 -26.82 6.33
C ALA A 200 -18.78 -25.65 6.64
N ALA A 201 -19.95 -25.64 5.99
CA ALA A 201 -21.20 -25.06 6.51
C ALA A 201 -22.34 -25.41 5.55
N VAL A 202 -22.57 -26.72 5.39
CA VAL A 202 -23.88 -27.25 5.04
C VAL A 202 -24.22 -28.20 6.19
N SER A 203 -25.45 -28.05 6.71
CA SER A 203 -26.08 -28.81 7.79
C SER A 203 -25.72 -28.40 9.23
N ALA A 204 -26.64 -27.67 9.87
CA ALA A 204 -27.41 -28.17 11.01
C ALA A 204 -28.44 -27.12 11.47
N ASN A 205 -29.72 -27.50 11.32
CA ASN A 205 -30.98 -27.00 11.90
C ASN A 205 -31.31 -25.50 11.85
#